data_AF-A0A382GYK2-F1
#
_entry.id   AF-A0A382GYK2-F1
#
_cell.length_a   1.000
_cell.length_b   1.000
_cell.length_c   1.000
_cell.angle_alpha   90.00
_cell.angle_beta   90.00
_cell.angle_gamma   90.00
#
_symmetry.space_group_name_H-M   'P 1'
#
loop_
_entity.id
_entity.type
_entity.pdbx_description
1 polymer ?
#
loop_
_entity_poly.entity_id
_entity_poly.type
_entity_poly.pdbx_seq_one_letter_code
_entity_poly.pdbx_strand_id
1 'polypeptide(L)'
;NIVDFIRTLRGKNLHKFVYHMNSLKFPIICLLFYCQTTAQDINITDLKVEEKKNGIFLKIRSDRPISKGTVTGWYSDNGWFYATIMNAYIDTNLVESINPPAPVKNILVHNSAESVQISLAVPIIETHEFLWYGNPRELLVSLRFPLESISLVFAEAKSNNKRNVNLESELNYSRIRNAILLIGGSLSVAGIVASDGQDSIGWELPTGLGLLIAAYIYDRYIKFDK
;
A
#
# COMPACT_ATOMS: atom_id res chain seq x y z
N ASN A 1 -36.20 56.77 0.35
CA ASN A 1 -35.12 57.60 -0.22
C ASN A 1 -33.76 57.04 0.23
N ILE A 2 -33.18 56.14 -0.55
CA ILE A 2 -31.89 55.47 -0.24
C ILE A 2 -30.74 56.49 -0.20
N VAL A 3 -30.85 57.58 -0.97
CA VAL A 3 -29.85 58.64 -1.03
C VAL A 3 -29.77 59.41 0.30
N ASP A 4 -30.91 59.67 0.97
CA ASP A 4 -30.93 60.32 2.29
C ASP A 4 -30.41 59.40 3.40
N PHE A 5 -30.71 58.11 3.34
CA PHE A 5 -30.16 57.11 4.26
C PHE A 5 -28.62 57.02 4.16
N ILE A 6 -28.09 57.02 2.94
CA ILE A 6 -26.64 57.05 2.66
C ILE A 6 -26.00 58.37 3.13
N ARG A 7 -26.71 59.50 2.97
CA ARG A 7 -26.22 60.83 3.38
C ARG A 7 -26.20 61.01 4.90
N THR A 8 -27.12 60.35 5.62
CA THR A 8 -27.19 60.38 7.10
C THR A 8 -26.10 59.47 7.72
N LEU A 9 -25.76 58.35 7.07
CA LEU A 9 -24.65 57.49 7.47
C LEU A 9 -23.27 58.16 7.32
N ARG A 10 -23.10 59.04 6.32
CA ARG A 10 -21.84 59.74 6.02
C ARG A 10 -21.41 60.75 7.10
N GLY A 11 -22.34 61.28 7.90
CA GLY A 11 -22.09 62.46 8.75
C GLY A 11 -21.62 62.21 10.19
N LYS A 12 -22.03 61.12 10.84
CA LYS A 12 -21.71 60.90 12.28
C LYS A 12 -21.40 59.46 12.69
N ASN A 13 -21.70 58.46 11.85
CA ASN A 13 -21.50 57.05 12.19
C ASN A 13 -20.48 56.34 11.30
N LEU A 14 -19.93 56.97 10.26
CA LEU A 14 -18.93 56.35 9.39
C LEU A 14 -17.65 55.97 10.16
N HIS A 15 -17.16 56.84 11.05
CA HIS A 15 -16.01 56.54 11.91
C HIS A 15 -16.31 55.40 12.90
N LYS A 16 -17.52 55.36 13.45
CA LYS A 16 -17.97 54.28 14.36
C LYS A 16 -18.15 52.95 13.62
N PHE A 17 -18.63 52.98 12.38
CA PHE A 17 -18.81 51.81 11.53
C PHE A 17 -17.46 51.25 11.04
N VAL A 18 -16.54 52.12 10.60
CA VAL A 18 -15.16 51.75 10.22
C VAL A 18 -14.38 51.22 11.43
N TYR A 19 -14.52 51.84 12.60
CA TYR A 19 -13.95 51.35 13.86
C TYR A 19 -14.51 49.97 14.23
N HIS A 20 -15.81 49.76 14.11
CA HIS A 20 -16.45 48.47 14.40
C HIS A 20 -16.04 47.38 13.40
N MET A 21 -15.92 47.71 12.11
CA MET A 21 -15.38 46.79 11.08
C MET A 21 -13.91 46.44 11.33
N ASN A 22 -13.06 47.39 11.75
CA ASN A 22 -11.66 47.11 12.12
C ASN A 22 -11.56 46.32 13.45
N SER A 23 -12.45 46.58 14.40
CA SER A 23 -12.55 45.84 15.66
C SER A 23 -13.02 44.41 15.46
N LEU A 24 -13.73 44.09 14.38
CA LEU A 24 -14.15 42.73 14.03
C LEU A 24 -13.06 41.96 13.24
N LYS A 25 -12.21 42.67 12.50
CA LYS A 25 -11.06 42.06 11.80
C LYS A 25 -10.07 41.44 12.78
N PHE A 26 -9.82 42.09 13.92
CA PHE A 26 -8.88 41.57 14.92
C PHE A 26 -9.28 40.20 15.49
N PRO A 27 -10.51 39.95 16.00
CA PRO A 27 -10.91 38.63 16.45
C PRO A 27 -10.99 37.61 15.30
N ILE A 28 -11.31 38.02 14.07
CA ILE A 28 -11.25 37.13 12.89
C ILE A 28 -9.81 36.72 12.60
N ILE A 29 -8.86 37.66 12.63
CA ILE A 29 -7.43 37.37 12.47
C ILE A 29 -6.94 36.47 13.61
N CYS A 30 -7.30 36.75 14.87
CA CYS A 30 -6.98 35.89 16.00
C CYS A 30 -7.62 34.49 15.86
N LEU A 31 -8.85 34.37 15.36
CA LEU A 31 -9.51 33.09 15.08
C LEU A 31 -8.78 32.32 13.98
N LEU A 32 -8.36 33.00 12.90
CA LEU A 32 -7.59 32.42 11.81
C LEU A 32 -6.22 31.94 12.29
N PHE A 33 -5.53 32.72 13.14
CA PHE A 33 -4.27 32.30 13.77
C PHE A 33 -4.47 31.14 14.75
N TYR A 34 -5.54 31.15 15.54
CA TYR A 34 -5.87 30.06 16.47
C TYR A 34 -6.18 28.76 15.72
N CYS A 35 -6.83 28.84 14.56
CA CYS A 35 -7.09 27.69 13.69
C CYS A 35 -5.80 27.03 13.15
N GLN A 36 -4.70 27.78 13.01
CA GLN A 36 -3.39 27.21 12.63
C GLN A 36 -2.75 26.38 13.76
N THR A 37 -3.14 26.60 15.02
CA THR A 37 -2.48 25.99 16.19
C THR A 37 -3.01 24.61 16.57
N THR A 38 -3.94 24.04 15.79
CA THR A 38 -4.46 22.68 16.02
C THR A 38 -3.78 21.61 15.16
N ALA A 39 -2.55 21.86 14.68
CA ALA A 39 -1.73 20.81 14.09
C ALA A 39 -1.41 19.78 15.18
N GLN A 40 -2.05 18.62 15.11
CA GLN A 40 -1.67 17.49 15.95
C GLN A 40 -0.45 16.84 15.34
N ASP A 41 0.69 16.96 16.00
CA ASP A 41 1.90 16.24 15.61
C ASP A 41 1.74 14.74 15.91
N ILE A 42 1.80 13.94 14.86
CA ILE A 42 1.77 12.47 14.90
C ILE A 42 3.22 11.99 14.89
N ASN A 43 3.62 11.21 15.90
CA ASN A 43 4.93 10.60 15.90
C ASN A 43 4.85 9.18 15.31
N ILE A 44 5.59 8.92 14.25
CA ILE A 44 5.77 7.58 13.70
C ILE A 44 6.77 6.84 14.59
N THR A 45 6.27 5.75 15.17
CA THR A 45 6.99 4.94 16.17
C THR A 45 7.63 3.69 15.57
N ASP A 46 7.17 3.24 14.42
CA ASP A 46 7.67 2.02 13.77
C ASP A 46 7.35 2.01 12.27
N LEU A 47 8.28 1.47 11.49
CA LEU A 47 8.14 1.20 10.07
C LEU A 47 8.52 -0.25 9.81
N LYS A 48 7.60 -1.00 9.20
CA LYS A 48 7.85 -2.41 8.86
C LYS A 48 7.45 -2.70 7.43
N VAL A 49 8.38 -3.27 6.67
CA VAL A 49 8.12 -3.77 5.32
C VAL A 49 7.89 -5.28 5.38
N GLU A 50 6.77 -5.72 4.80
CA GLU A 50 6.43 -7.13 4.66
C GLU A 50 6.27 -7.49 3.18
N GLU A 51 7.07 -8.45 2.74
CA GLU A 51 6.92 -9.06 1.42
C GLU A 51 5.60 -9.83 1.32
N LYS A 52 4.89 -9.64 0.20
CA LYS A 52 3.71 -10.43 -0.19
C LYS A 52 3.97 -11.03 -1.58
N LYS A 53 3.19 -12.05 -1.94
CA LYS A 53 3.38 -12.77 -3.22
C LYS A 53 3.31 -11.89 -4.46
N ASN A 54 2.57 -10.80 -4.41
CA ASN A 54 2.28 -9.90 -5.54
C ASN A 54 2.60 -8.43 -5.23
N GLY A 55 3.48 -8.17 -4.26
CA GLY A 55 3.68 -6.81 -3.79
C GLY A 55 4.40 -6.72 -2.47
N ILE A 56 4.37 -5.52 -1.89
CA ILE A 56 4.87 -5.25 -0.56
C ILE A 56 3.84 -4.49 0.26
N PHE A 57 3.87 -4.73 1.55
CA PHE A 57 3.13 -3.96 2.54
C PHE A 57 4.10 -3.15 3.38
N LEU A 58 3.95 -1.84 3.37
CA LEU A 58 4.61 -0.95 4.33
C LEU A 58 3.61 -0.64 5.45
N LYS A 59 3.92 -1.11 6.65
CA LYS A 59 3.19 -0.81 7.88
C LYS A 59 3.84 0.37 8.58
N ILE A 60 3.02 1.37 8.87
CA ILE A 60 3.43 2.61 9.50
C ILE A 60 2.64 2.72 10.80
N ARG A 61 3.33 2.59 11.94
CA ARG A 61 2.70 2.69 13.26
C ARG A 61 3.01 4.04 13.88
N SER A 62 2.00 4.65 14.46
CA SER A 62 2.08 5.97 15.08
C SER A 62 1.56 5.96 16.52
N ASP A 63 1.90 7.00 17.26
CA ASP A 63 1.37 7.22 18.62
C ASP A 63 -0.12 7.62 18.59
N ARG A 64 -0.57 8.27 17.50
CA ARG A 64 -1.92 8.79 17.26
C ARG A 64 -2.48 8.36 15.90
N PRO A 65 -3.81 8.36 15.72
CA PRO A 65 -4.40 7.99 14.44
C PRO A 65 -3.99 8.87 13.26
N ILE A 66 -3.67 8.24 12.12
CA ILE A 66 -3.39 8.94 10.86
C ILE A 66 -4.70 9.10 10.09
N SER A 67 -5.04 10.34 9.74
CA SER A 67 -6.28 10.64 9.03
C SER A 67 -6.20 10.30 7.54
N LYS A 68 -7.32 9.87 6.93
CA LYS A 68 -7.34 9.49 5.51
C LYS A 68 -6.96 10.62 4.55
N GLY A 69 -7.32 11.85 4.89
CA GLY A 69 -7.04 13.04 4.06
C GLY A 69 -5.63 13.63 4.25
N THR A 70 -4.80 13.05 5.12
CA THR A 70 -3.46 13.58 5.42
C THR A 70 -2.35 12.73 4.80
N VAL A 71 -2.70 11.78 3.94
CA VAL A 71 -1.75 10.84 3.32
C VAL A 71 -1.86 10.93 1.81
N THR A 72 -0.72 11.05 1.14
CA THR A 72 -0.63 10.98 -0.32
C THR A 72 0.50 10.05 -0.72
N GLY A 73 0.41 9.50 -1.92
CA GLY A 73 1.45 8.64 -2.46
C GLY A 73 1.53 8.72 -3.97
N TRP A 74 2.71 8.46 -4.50
CA TRP A 74 2.96 8.43 -5.93
C TRP A 74 4.20 7.60 -6.23
N TYR A 75 4.23 7.03 -7.43
CA TYR A 75 5.36 6.29 -7.94
C TYR A 75 6.03 7.09 -9.06
N SER A 76 7.35 7.04 -9.10
CA SER A 76 8.17 7.65 -10.12
C SER A 76 8.80 6.59 -11.00
N ASP A 77 8.92 6.87 -12.30
CA ASP A 77 9.53 5.98 -13.30
C ASP A 77 10.99 5.62 -12.98
N ASN A 78 11.64 6.33 -12.06
CA ASN A 78 12.99 6.04 -11.59
C ASN A 78 13.07 4.91 -10.53
N GLY A 79 11.97 4.20 -10.26
CA GLY A 79 11.96 3.06 -9.33
C GLY A 79 11.75 3.46 -7.87
N TRP A 80 11.13 4.61 -7.62
CA TRP A 80 10.84 5.09 -6.28
C TRP A 80 9.34 5.28 -6.07
N PHE A 81 8.86 4.73 -4.96
CA PHE A 81 7.55 5.05 -4.42
C PHE A 81 7.71 6.03 -3.26
N TYR A 82 6.90 7.08 -3.24
CA TYR A 82 6.89 8.11 -2.21
C TYR A 82 5.53 8.10 -1.50
N ALA A 83 5.55 8.08 -0.17
CA ALA A 83 4.38 8.32 0.67
C ALA A 83 4.65 9.52 1.58
N THR A 84 3.75 10.49 1.57
CA THR A 84 3.84 11.68 2.41
C THR A 84 2.70 11.69 3.42
N ILE A 85 3.03 11.92 4.69
CA ILE A 85 2.08 12.00 5.79
C ILE A 85 2.18 13.39 6.42
N MET A 86 1.10 14.16 6.32
CA MET A 86 0.99 15.50 6.89
C MET A 86 0.90 15.44 8.42
N ASN A 87 1.42 16.47 9.08
CA ASN A 87 1.48 16.64 10.53
C ASN A 87 2.12 15.42 11.22
N ALA A 88 3.16 14.86 10.62
CA ALA A 88 3.83 13.69 11.14
C ALA A 88 5.35 13.84 11.14
N TYR A 89 5.98 13.20 12.10
CA TYR A 89 7.42 13.17 12.32
C TYR A 89 7.89 11.73 12.53
N ILE A 90 9.11 11.42 12.12
CA ILE A 90 9.78 10.15 12.43
C ILE A 90 11.21 10.41 12.93
N ASP A 91 11.66 9.67 13.93
CA ASP A 91 13.10 9.64 14.25
C ASP A 91 13.84 8.91 13.12
N THR A 92 14.70 9.63 12.39
CA THR A 92 15.43 9.09 11.23
C THR A 92 16.35 7.93 11.61
N ASN A 93 16.82 7.88 12.87
CA ASN A 93 17.65 6.78 13.37
C ASN A 93 16.87 5.44 13.43
N LEU A 94 15.53 5.49 13.56
CA LEU A 94 14.71 4.28 13.49
C LEU A 94 14.86 3.59 12.13
N VAL A 95 15.06 4.36 11.05
CA VAL A 95 15.06 3.86 9.67
C VAL A 95 16.41 3.33 9.24
N GLU A 96 17.50 3.91 9.73
CA GLU A 96 18.86 3.41 9.47
C GLU A 96 19.06 1.96 9.97
N SER A 97 18.23 1.51 10.92
CA SER A 97 18.26 0.15 11.47
C SER A 97 17.44 -0.88 10.67
N ILE A 98 16.61 -0.45 9.72
CA ILE A 98 15.71 -1.33 8.98
C ILE A 98 16.47 -1.97 7.82
N ASN A 99 16.66 -3.28 7.87
CA ASN A 99 17.14 -4.05 6.72
C ASN A 99 15.93 -4.44 5.84
N PRO A 100 15.70 -3.79 4.69
CA PRO A 100 14.50 -4.04 3.90
C PRO A 100 14.52 -5.45 3.29
N PRO A 101 13.39 -6.19 3.31
CA PRO A 101 13.29 -7.45 2.59
C PRO A 101 13.30 -7.17 1.08
N ALA A 102 13.86 -8.11 0.31
CA ALA A 102 13.71 -8.06 -1.13
C ALA A 102 12.20 -8.09 -1.50
N PRO A 103 11.76 -7.33 -2.52
CA PRO A 103 12.56 -6.61 -3.52
C PRO A 103 12.84 -5.13 -3.20
N VAL A 104 12.60 -4.68 -1.97
CA VAL A 104 12.89 -3.29 -1.57
C VAL A 104 14.39 -3.11 -1.44
N LYS A 105 14.96 -2.22 -2.26
CA LYS A 105 16.41 -1.97 -2.30
C LYS A 105 16.86 -1.00 -1.21
N ASN A 106 16.00 -0.03 -0.89
CA ASN A 106 16.32 1.01 0.08
C ASN A 106 15.05 1.65 0.64
N ILE A 107 15.15 2.19 1.85
CA ILE A 107 14.11 3.00 2.50
C ILE A 107 14.78 4.29 2.96
N LEU A 108 14.25 5.43 2.50
CA LEU A 108 14.69 6.75 2.93
C LEU A 108 13.53 7.47 3.58
N VAL A 109 13.81 8.21 4.66
CA VAL A 109 12.84 9.09 5.29
C VAL A 109 13.37 10.50 5.37
N HIS A 110 12.47 11.46 5.19
CA HIS A 110 12.79 12.88 5.29
C HIS A 110 11.68 13.60 6.05
N ASN A 111 12.04 14.25 7.15
CA ASN A 111 11.13 15.14 7.86
C ASN A 111 11.23 16.55 7.29
N SER A 112 10.07 17.16 7.08
CA SER A 112 9.91 18.60 6.87
C SER A 112 9.24 19.22 8.09
N ALA A 113 9.00 20.53 8.07
CA ALA A 113 8.29 21.21 9.16
C ALA A 113 6.84 20.72 9.34
N GLU A 114 6.20 20.24 8.26
CA GLU A 114 4.75 19.96 8.25
C GLU A 114 4.43 18.51 7.88
N SER A 115 5.42 17.70 7.53
CA SER A 115 5.18 16.33 7.04
C SER A 115 6.43 15.47 7.10
N VAL A 116 6.21 14.17 7.01
CA VAL A 116 7.25 13.17 6.77
C VAL A 116 7.02 12.54 5.40
N GLN A 117 8.09 12.43 4.61
CA GLN A 117 8.12 11.68 3.36
C GLN A 117 8.90 10.39 3.56
N ILE A 118 8.27 9.26 3.24
CA ILE A 118 8.85 7.92 3.25
C ILE A 118 9.01 7.48 1.80
N SER A 119 10.22 7.13 1.41
CA SER A 119 10.59 6.79 0.04
C SER A 119 11.11 5.36 0.00
N LEU A 120 10.54 4.52 -0.86
CA LEU A 120 10.94 3.12 -1.03
C LEU A 120 11.49 2.94 -2.45
N ALA A 121 12.71 2.42 -2.55
CA ALA A 121 13.28 1.99 -3.82
C ALA A 121 12.73 0.60 -4.15
N VAL A 122 11.82 0.54 -5.12
CA VAL A 122 11.04 -0.65 -5.46
C VAL A 122 11.00 -0.88 -6.98
N PRO A 123 10.74 -2.11 -7.42
CA PRO A 123 10.39 -2.38 -8.82
C PRO A 123 9.12 -1.63 -9.23
N ILE A 124 8.84 -1.66 -10.54
CA ILE A 124 7.62 -1.10 -11.11
C ILE A 124 6.39 -1.60 -10.36
N ILE A 125 5.53 -0.67 -9.97
CA ILE A 125 4.25 -0.96 -9.32
C ILE A 125 3.10 -0.75 -10.30
N GLU A 126 2.11 -1.63 -10.24
CA GLU A 126 0.85 -1.53 -10.98
C GLU A 126 -0.11 -0.56 -10.29
N THR A 127 -0.19 -0.64 -8.95
CA THR A 127 -1.07 0.22 -8.14
C THR A 127 -0.53 0.35 -6.72
N HIS A 128 -0.97 1.41 -6.04
CA HIS A 128 -0.74 1.63 -4.62
C HIS A 128 -2.04 2.00 -3.90
N GLU A 129 -2.20 1.54 -2.67
CA GLU A 129 -3.38 1.82 -1.85
C GLU A 129 -3.01 2.09 -0.40
N PHE A 130 -3.78 2.98 0.25
CA PHE A 130 -3.69 3.26 1.67
C PHE A 130 -4.86 2.62 2.41
N LEU A 131 -4.57 1.80 3.42
CA LEU A 131 -5.53 0.97 4.11
C LEU A 131 -5.44 1.20 5.63
N TRP A 132 -6.59 1.32 6.27
CA TRP A 132 -6.75 1.50 7.71
C TRP A 132 -7.50 0.30 8.28
N TYR A 133 -6.77 -0.72 8.72
CA TYR A 133 -7.36 -1.98 9.21
C TYR A 133 -7.45 -1.99 10.73
N GLY A 134 -8.64 -1.74 11.29
CA GLY A 134 -9.01 -2.07 12.68
C GLY A 134 -8.27 -1.35 13.81
N ASN A 135 -7.01 -0.96 13.63
CA ASN A 135 -6.18 -0.16 14.52
C ASN A 135 -6.00 1.23 13.90
N PRO A 136 -6.58 2.29 14.49
CA PRO A 136 -6.53 3.63 13.90
C PRO A 136 -5.11 4.22 13.87
N ARG A 137 -4.16 3.65 14.64
CA ARG A 137 -2.76 4.07 14.73
C ARG A 137 -1.82 3.32 13.77
N GLU A 138 -2.36 2.44 12.93
CA GLU A 138 -1.61 1.73 11.91
C GLU A 138 -2.14 2.10 10.54
N LEU A 139 -1.25 2.65 9.71
CA LEU A 139 -1.48 2.88 8.30
C LEU A 139 -0.75 1.79 7.52
N LEU A 140 -1.47 1.10 6.65
CA LEU A 140 -0.90 0.14 5.73
C LEU A 140 -0.84 0.74 4.32
N VAL A 141 0.34 0.76 3.73
CA VAL A 141 0.54 1.08 2.32
C VAL A 141 0.77 -0.21 1.56
N SER A 142 -0.13 -0.52 0.64
CA SER A 142 -0.05 -1.69 -0.23
C SER A 142 0.50 -1.27 -1.58
N LEU A 143 1.65 -1.81 -1.98
CA LEU A 143 2.18 -1.65 -3.33
C LEU A 143 2.03 -2.98 -4.06
N ARG A 144 1.34 -2.98 -5.19
CA ARG A 144 1.12 -4.17 -6.01
C ARG A 144 2.05 -4.16 -7.22
N PHE A 145 2.76 -5.26 -7.45
CA PHE A 145 3.61 -5.42 -8.62
C PHE A 145 2.83 -6.02 -9.80
N PRO A 146 3.14 -5.63 -11.05
CA PRO A 146 2.59 -6.26 -12.24
C PRO A 146 2.92 -7.76 -12.25
N LEU A 147 1.97 -8.60 -12.65
CA LEU A 147 2.11 -10.07 -12.69
C LEU A 147 3.35 -10.54 -13.49
N GLU A 148 3.67 -9.84 -14.57
CA GLU A 148 4.81 -10.13 -15.45
C GLU A 148 6.18 -9.85 -14.79
N SER A 149 6.22 -8.91 -13.84
CA SER A 149 7.46 -8.48 -13.17
C SER A 149 7.81 -9.36 -11.96
N ILE A 150 6.84 -10.07 -11.38
CA ILE A 150 6.99 -10.89 -10.17
C ILE A 150 8.10 -11.94 -10.36
N SER A 151 8.11 -12.66 -11.48
CA SER A 151 9.10 -13.72 -11.74
C SER A 151 10.53 -13.19 -11.83
N LEU A 152 10.73 -12.05 -12.50
CA LEU A 152 12.04 -11.41 -12.70
C LEU A 152 12.56 -10.75 -11.42
N VAL A 153 11.69 -10.03 -10.71
CA VAL A 153 12.01 -9.35 -9.45
C VAL A 153 12.41 -10.35 -8.37
N PHE A 154 11.67 -11.45 -8.22
CA PHE A 154 11.98 -12.49 -7.25
C PHE A 154 13.15 -13.39 -7.69
N ALA A 155 13.42 -13.53 -8.99
CA ALA A 155 14.61 -14.21 -9.50
C ALA A 155 15.89 -13.39 -9.25
N GLU A 156 15.85 -12.07 -9.48
CA GLU A 156 16.97 -11.16 -9.25
C GLU A 156 17.27 -11.00 -7.75
N ALA A 157 16.23 -10.88 -6.91
CA ALA A 157 16.34 -10.88 -5.45
C ALA A 157 17.01 -12.14 -4.89
N LYS A 158 16.73 -13.31 -5.47
CA LYS A 158 17.38 -14.58 -5.11
C LYS A 158 18.84 -14.66 -5.55
N SER A 159 19.21 -14.02 -6.67
CA SER A 159 20.58 -14.05 -7.21
C SER A 159 21.55 -13.20 -6.38
N ASN A 160 21.10 -12.03 -5.90
CA ASN A 160 21.95 -11.09 -5.16
C ASN A 160 22.18 -11.48 -3.69
N ASN A 161 21.44 -12.45 -3.15
CA ASN A 161 21.60 -12.96 -1.79
C ASN A 161 22.30 -14.33 -1.77
N LYS A 162 23.51 -14.40 -2.35
CA LYS A 162 24.32 -15.62 -2.38
C LYS A 162 25.32 -15.63 -1.22
N ARG A 163 24.86 -15.94 -0.01
CA ARG A 163 25.66 -16.65 1.00
C ARG A 163 24.81 -17.68 1.77
N ASN A 164 25.16 -18.94 1.53
CA ASN A 164 25.00 -20.12 2.37
C ASN A 164 23.66 -20.32 3.08
N VAL A 165 22.69 -20.87 2.35
CA VAL A 165 21.69 -21.76 2.96
C VAL A 165 21.62 -22.99 2.07
N ASN A 166 21.83 -24.16 2.69
CA ASN A 166 21.61 -25.45 2.06
C ASN A 166 20.26 -25.41 1.33
N LEU A 167 20.30 -25.64 0.03
CA LEU A 167 19.13 -25.80 -0.80
C LEU A 167 18.50 -27.17 -0.47
N GLU A 168 17.87 -27.27 0.70
CA GLU A 168 16.88 -28.30 0.93
C GLU A 168 15.50 -27.70 0.62
N SER A 169 14.93 -28.24 -0.44
CA SER A 169 13.61 -28.00 -0.96
C SER A 169 12.53 -28.43 0.05
N GLU A 170 12.11 -27.52 0.92
CA GLU A 170 10.84 -27.63 1.64
C GLU A 170 9.76 -26.84 0.88
N LEU A 171 9.57 -27.16 -0.41
CA LEU A 171 8.31 -26.83 -1.08
C LEU A 171 7.24 -27.76 -0.48
N ASN A 172 6.43 -27.22 0.44
CA ASN A 172 5.38 -27.97 1.14
C ASN A 172 4.53 -28.80 0.16
N TYR A 173 4.75 -30.11 0.15
CA TYR A 173 4.08 -31.08 -0.71
C TYR A 173 2.55 -30.97 -0.62
N SER A 174 2.01 -30.69 0.58
CA SER A 174 0.57 -30.50 0.76
C SER A 174 0.03 -29.33 -0.06
N ARG A 175 0.81 -28.24 -0.21
CA ARG A 175 0.42 -27.08 -1.02
C ARG A 175 0.51 -27.36 -2.52
N ILE A 176 1.57 -28.04 -2.97
CA ILE A 176 1.72 -28.41 -4.39
C ILE A 176 0.65 -29.42 -4.79
N ARG A 177 0.42 -30.45 -3.98
CA ARG A 177 -0.65 -31.44 -4.21
C ARG A 177 -2.02 -30.78 -4.31
N ASN A 178 -2.36 -29.91 -3.36
CA ASN A 178 -3.65 -29.21 -3.38
C ASN A 178 -3.79 -28.29 -4.60
N ALA A 179 -2.71 -27.65 -5.05
CA ALA A 179 -2.72 -26.85 -6.28
C ALA A 179 -2.93 -27.71 -7.53
N ILE A 180 -2.24 -28.85 -7.66
CA ILE A 180 -2.40 -29.79 -8.78
C ILE A 180 -3.83 -30.35 -8.83
N LEU A 181 -4.39 -30.74 -7.68
CA LEU A 181 -5.76 -31.25 -7.59
C LEU A 181 -6.80 -30.20 -7.99
N LEU A 182 -6.63 -28.94 -7.57
CA LEU A 182 -7.53 -27.85 -7.94
C LEU A 182 -7.44 -27.52 -9.44
N ILE A 183 -6.23 -27.41 -10.00
CA ILE A 183 -6.02 -27.11 -11.42
C ILE A 183 -6.55 -28.25 -12.29
N GLY A 184 -6.19 -29.49 -11.95
CA GLY A 184 -6.63 -30.69 -12.66
C GLY A 184 -8.15 -30.82 -12.67
N GLY A 185 -8.79 -30.72 -11.48
CA GLY A 185 -10.24 -30.80 -11.35
C GLY A 185 -10.97 -29.68 -12.10
N SER A 186 -10.47 -28.44 -12.01
CA SER A 186 -11.09 -27.29 -12.69
C SER A 186 -11.00 -27.42 -14.22
N LEU A 187 -9.86 -27.86 -14.75
CA LEU A 187 -9.66 -28.10 -16.18
C LEU A 187 -10.50 -29.27 -16.70
N SER A 188 -10.64 -30.36 -15.92
CA SER A 188 -11.51 -31.47 -16.28
C SER A 188 -12.97 -31.06 -16.36
N VAL A 189 -13.48 -30.29 -15.38
CA VAL A 189 -14.86 -29.77 -15.43
C VAL A 189 -15.06 -28.82 -16.60
N ALA A 190 -14.11 -27.91 -16.83
CA ALA A 190 -14.17 -26.98 -17.95
C ALA A 190 -14.16 -27.71 -19.30
N GLY A 191 -13.33 -28.74 -19.45
CA GLY A 191 -13.29 -29.57 -20.66
C GLY A 191 -14.55 -30.39 -20.88
N ILE A 192 -15.23 -30.86 -19.82
CA ILE A 192 -16.54 -31.53 -19.94
C ILE A 192 -17.61 -30.55 -20.41
N VAL A 193 -17.68 -29.35 -19.81
CA VAL A 193 -18.65 -28.32 -20.19
C VAL A 193 -18.40 -27.81 -21.61
N ALA A 194 -17.14 -27.64 -22.00
CA ALA A 194 -16.76 -27.19 -23.34
C ALA A 194 -16.94 -28.27 -24.41
N SER A 195 -17.01 -29.55 -24.02
CA SER A 195 -17.28 -30.67 -24.93
C SER A 195 -18.78 -30.89 -25.14
N ASP A 196 -19.66 -30.25 -24.37
CA ASP A 196 -21.12 -30.37 -24.52
C ASP A 196 -21.57 -29.56 -25.75
N GLY A 197 -21.91 -30.27 -26.83
CA GLY A 197 -22.30 -29.68 -28.12
C GLY A 197 -21.17 -29.48 -29.15
N GLN A 198 -19.96 -29.99 -28.89
CA GLN A 198 -18.81 -29.93 -29.79
C GLN A 198 -18.32 -31.35 -30.16
N ASP A 199 -18.05 -31.63 -31.44
CA ASP A 199 -17.61 -32.97 -31.90
C ASP A 199 -16.15 -33.31 -31.52
N SER A 200 -15.40 -32.36 -30.93
CA SER A 200 -14.00 -32.53 -30.56
C SER A 200 -13.74 -32.23 -29.08
N ILE A 201 -12.95 -33.11 -28.46
CA ILE A 201 -12.51 -32.95 -27.07
C ILE A 201 -11.43 -31.86 -27.02
N GLY A 202 -11.71 -30.76 -26.30
CA GLY A 202 -10.74 -29.70 -26.02
C GLY A 202 -9.54 -30.20 -25.21
N TRP A 203 -8.40 -29.53 -25.30
CA TRP A 203 -7.15 -29.92 -24.64
C TRP A 203 -7.23 -29.87 -23.10
N GLU A 204 -8.22 -29.18 -22.56
CA GLU A 204 -8.48 -28.97 -21.14
C GLU A 204 -8.83 -30.28 -20.41
N LEU A 205 -9.66 -31.11 -21.04
CA LEU A 205 -10.08 -32.40 -20.47
C LEU A 205 -8.91 -33.40 -20.32
N PRO A 206 -8.13 -33.72 -21.38
CA PRO A 206 -7.00 -34.64 -21.27
C PRO A 206 -5.90 -34.09 -20.35
N THR A 207 -5.67 -32.77 -20.33
CA THR A 207 -4.69 -32.14 -19.45
C THR A 207 -5.12 -32.19 -17.98
N GLY A 208 -6.39 -31.88 -17.70
CA GLY A 208 -6.96 -31.96 -16.36
C GLY A 208 -6.90 -33.37 -15.78
N LEU A 209 -7.31 -34.38 -16.57
CA LEU A 209 -7.23 -35.79 -16.19
C LEU A 209 -5.78 -36.25 -16.01
N GLY A 210 -4.86 -35.82 -16.88
CA GLY A 210 -3.44 -36.13 -16.77
C GLY A 210 -2.82 -35.62 -15.46
N LEU A 211 -3.15 -34.40 -15.04
CA LEU A 211 -2.71 -33.83 -13.76
C LEU A 211 -3.27 -34.61 -12.55
N LEU A 212 -4.53 -35.03 -12.61
CA LEU A 212 -5.14 -35.83 -11.54
C LEU A 212 -4.52 -37.22 -11.44
N ILE A 213 -4.24 -37.87 -12.58
CA ILE A 213 -3.55 -39.17 -12.63
C ILE A 213 -2.13 -39.03 -12.09
N ALA A 214 -1.40 -37.98 -12.48
CA ALA A 214 -0.05 -37.71 -11.96
C ALA A 214 -0.06 -37.49 -10.44
N ALA A 215 -1.02 -36.70 -9.92
CA ALA A 215 -1.19 -36.51 -8.48
C ALA A 215 -1.52 -37.84 -7.77
N TYR A 216 -2.39 -38.67 -8.35
CA TYR A 216 -2.74 -39.98 -7.81
C TYR A 216 -1.56 -40.96 -7.78
N ILE A 217 -0.79 -41.06 -8.88
CA ILE A 217 0.40 -41.91 -8.98
C ILE A 217 1.44 -41.44 -7.96
N TYR A 218 1.64 -40.12 -7.84
CA TYR A 218 2.56 -39.56 -6.86
C TYR A 218 2.14 -39.92 -5.42
N ASP A 219 0.85 -39.76 -5.09
CA ASP A 219 0.30 -40.11 -3.78
C ASP A 219 0.42 -41.62 -3.48
N ARG A 220 0.27 -42.47 -4.50
CA ARG A 220 0.24 -43.93 -4.34
C ARG A 220 1.62 -44.57 -4.32
N TYR A 221 2.58 -44.07 -5.09
CA TYR A 221 3.86 -44.76 -5.32
C TYR A 221 5.07 -44.01 -4.75
N ILE A 222 5.04 -42.68 -4.68
CA ILE A 222 6.20 -41.91 -4.21
C ILE A 222 6.12 -41.66 -2.69
N LYS A 223 4.92 -41.59 -2.13
CA LYS A 223 4.72 -41.40 -0.69
C LYS A 223 4.90 -42.68 0.15
N PHE A 224 4.87 -43.87 -0.46
CA PHE A 224 4.98 -45.14 0.27
C PHE A 224 6.42 -45.63 0.50
N ASP A 225 7.43 -44.91 0.00
CA ASP A 225 8.86 -45.25 0.17
C ASP A 225 9.58 -44.32 1.18
N LYS A 226 8.84 -43.67 2.08
CA LYS A 226 9.36 -42.90 3.22
C LYS A 226 8.56 -43.15 4.50
#